data_AF-W7SWB2-F1
#
_entry.id   AF-W7SWB2-F1
#
_cell.length_a   1.000
_cell.length_b   1.000
_cell.length_c   1.000
_cell.angle_alpha   90.00
_cell.angle_beta   90.00
_cell.angle_gamma   90.00
#
_symmetry.space_group_name_H-M   'P 1'
#
loop_
_entity.id
_entity.type
_entity.pdbx_description
1 polymer ?
#
loop_
_entity_poly.entity_id
_entity_poly.type
_entity_poly.pdbx_seq_one_letter_code
_entity_poly.pdbx_strand_id
1 'polypeptide(L)'
;MAAGLSLRELARRIERAPSYLNDIEHDRRVPSEAVVMQLASALDLDADLLLAAAGRVGEGAERYMQSNPTAGVLFRRVSDAGLGERDLKHLLEQAEKIINKRDQGTGE
;
A
#
# COMPACT_ATOMS: atom_id res chain seq x y z
N MET A 1 -5.85 16.51 12.93
CA MET A 1 -6.69 15.92 11.86
C MET A 1 -6.67 16.83 10.64
N ALA A 2 -5.84 16.50 9.65
CA ALA A 2 -5.59 17.35 8.47
C ALA A 2 -6.72 17.33 7.42
N ALA A 3 -7.71 16.42 7.54
CA ALA A 3 -8.78 16.23 6.57
C ALA A 3 -10.14 16.89 6.94
N GLY A 4 -10.19 17.72 7.99
CA GLY A 4 -11.43 18.41 8.40
C GLY A 4 -12.55 17.50 8.96
N LEU A 5 -12.34 16.19 9.03
CA LEU A 5 -13.28 15.22 9.60
C LEU A 5 -13.02 15.03 11.10
N SER A 6 -14.09 14.83 11.88
CA SER A 6 -13.96 14.34 13.25
C SER A 6 -13.66 12.84 13.25
N LEU A 7 -13.00 12.34 14.31
CA LEU A 7 -12.72 10.91 14.45
C LEU A 7 -13.99 10.05 14.39
N ARG A 8 -15.09 10.55 14.96
CA ARG A 8 -16.40 9.90 14.92
C ARG A 8 -16.96 9.84 13.51
N GLU A 9 -16.77 10.91 12.73
CA GLU A 9 -17.23 10.95 11.35
C GLU A 9 -16.45 9.98 10.46
N LEU A 10 -15.12 9.96 10.59
CA LEU A 10 -14.28 9.00 9.88
C LEU A 10 -14.64 7.56 10.25
N ALA A 11 -14.83 7.28 11.54
CA ALA A 11 -15.23 5.96 12.03
C ALA A 11 -16.56 5.49 11.42
N ARG A 12 -17.55 6.39 11.33
CA ARG A 12 -18.83 6.09 10.66
C ARG A 12 -18.64 5.76 9.18
N ARG A 13 -17.83 6.52 8.45
CA ARG A 13 -17.60 6.33 7.01
C ARG A 13 -16.99 4.96 6.67
N ILE A 14 -16.15 4.42 7.57
CA ILE A 14 -15.53 3.10 7.38
C ILE A 14 -16.21 1.99 8.18
N GLU A 15 -17.39 2.25 8.75
CA GLU A 15 -18.18 1.30 9.55
C GLU A 15 -17.40 0.68 10.73
N ARG A 16 -16.61 1.50 11.44
CA ARG A 16 -15.86 1.10 12.64
C ARG A 16 -16.25 1.93 13.86
N ALA A 17 -15.93 1.39 15.04
CA ALA A 17 -16.10 2.12 16.29
C ALA A 17 -15.08 3.27 16.38
N PRO A 18 -15.44 4.46 16.92
CA PRO A 18 -14.47 5.54 17.13
C PRO A 18 -13.25 5.13 17.98
N SER A 19 -13.45 4.21 18.94
CA SER A 19 -12.37 3.64 19.74
C SER A 19 -11.36 2.85 18.90
N TYR A 20 -11.82 2.18 17.84
CA TYR A 20 -10.96 1.44 16.92
C TYR A 20 -9.99 2.38 16.20
N LEU A 21 -10.47 3.53 15.71
CA LEU A 21 -9.60 4.55 15.08
C LEU A 21 -8.69 5.23 16.10
N ASN A 22 -9.19 5.53 17.30
CA ASN A 22 -8.38 6.07 18.38
C ASN A 22 -7.22 5.13 18.75
N ASP A 23 -7.43 3.81 18.72
CA ASP A 23 -6.36 2.84 18.96
C ASP A 23 -5.31 2.88 17.84
N ILE A 24 -5.73 3.07 16.58
CA ILE A 24 -4.81 3.21 15.44
C ILE A 24 -4.00 4.50 15.55
N GLU A 25 -4.62 5.64 15.82
CA GLU A 25 -3.95 6.95 15.90
C GLU A 25 -2.91 7.03 17.03
N HIS A 26 -2.98 6.13 18.02
CA HIS A 26 -2.06 6.06 19.15
C HIS A 26 -1.18 4.81 19.13
N ASP A 27 -1.02 4.17 17.96
CA ASP A 27 -0.17 2.99 17.76
C ASP A 27 -0.50 1.79 18.67
N ARG A 28 -1.73 1.73 19.20
CA ARG A 28 -2.22 0.62 20.05
C ARG A 28 -2.83 -0.51 19.23
N ARG A 29 -3.15 -0.25 17.95
CA ARG A 29 -3.69 -1.24 17.02
C ARG A 29 -3.14 -1.01 15.63
N VAL A 30 -2.72 -2.10 14.98
CA VAL A 30 -2.40 -2.09 13.55
C VAL A 30 -3.64 -2.50 12.75
N PRO A 31 -4.12 -1.68 11.79
CA PRO A 31 -5.25 -2.04 10.94
C PRO A 31 -4.89 -3.18 9.96
N SER A 32 -5.91 -3.88 9.44
CA SER A 32 -5.76 -4.77 8.28
C SER A 32 -5.63 -3.95 7.00
N GLU A 33 -5.15 -4.57 5.91
CA GLU A 33 -5.05 -3.88 4.61
C GLU A 33 -6.40 -3.33 4.15
N ALA A 34 -7.46 -4.13 4.26
CA ALA A 34 -8.81 -3.69 3.91
C ALA A 34 -9.22 -2.41 4.65
N VAL A 35 -8.81 -2.25 5.91
CA VAL A 35 -9.08 -1.04 6.69
C VAL A 35 -8.19 0.13 6.23
N VAL A 36 -6.93 -0.13 5.88
CA VAL A 36 -6.05 0.91 5.30
C VAL A 36 -6.62 1.41 3.97
N MET A 37 -7.10 0.52 3.10
CA MET A 37 -7.77 0.89 1.85
C MET A 37 -9.04 1.73 2.08
N GLN A 38 -9.86 1.35 3.07
CA GLN A 38 -11.04 2.13 3.46
C GLN A 38 -10.66 3.53 3.99
N LEU A 39 -9.60 3.62 4.79
CA LEU A 39 -9.08 4.89 5.29
C LEU A 39 -8.54 5.77 4.16
N ALA A 40 -7.78 5.20 3.23
CA ALA A 40 -7.27 5.91 2.06
C ALA A 40 -8.42 6.51 1.23
N SER A 41 -9.43 5.70 0.92
CA SER A 41 -10.63 6.16 0.20
C SER A 41 -11.41 7.23 0.97
N ALA A 42 -11.62 7.06 2.28
CA ALA A 42 -12.40 8.00 3.09
C ALA A 42 -11.70 9.35 3.32
N LEU A 43 -10.37 9.38 3.21
CA LEU A 43 -9.51 10.55 3.40
C LEU A 43 -8.99 11.15 2.10
N ASP A 44 -9.35 10.57 0.95
CA ASP A 44 -8.83 10.96 -0.37
C ASP A 44 -7.28 10.92 -0.44
N LEU A 45 -6.72 9.82 0.08
CA LEU A 45 -5.28 9.55 0.06
C LEU A 45 -4.97 8.44 -0.93
N ASP A 46 -3.74 8.46 -1.45
CA ASP A 46 -3.18 7.35 -2.20
C ASP A 46 -3.00 6.13 -1.26
N ALA A 47 -3.66 5.03 -1.63
CA ALA A 47 -3.68 3.82 -0.81
C ALA A 47 -2.34 3.10 -0.78
N ASP A 48 -1.57 3.14 -1.88
CA ASP A 48 -0.25 2.51 -1.96
C ASP A 48 0.74 3.28 -1.08
N LEU A 49 0.67 4.62 -1.09
CA LEU A 49 1.46 5.45 -0.17
C LEU A 49 1.09 5.20 1.29
N LEU A 50 -0.21 5.04 1.60
CA LEU A 50 -0.66 4.79 2.96
C LEU A 50 -0.24 3.39 3.46
N LEU A 51 -0.30 2.37 2.61
CA LEU A 51 0.19 1.01 2.90
C LEU A 51 1.70 0.99 3.10
N ALA A 52 2.45 1.67 2.23
CA ALA A 52 3.90 1.82 2.34
C ALA A 52 4.28 2.53 3.65
N ALA A 53 3.59 3.62 4.00
CA ALA A 53 3.81 4.35 5.24
C ALA A 53 3.50 3.50 6.49
N ALA A 54 2.52 2.59 6.40
CA ALA A 54 2.20 1.63 7.45
C ALA A 54 3.22 0.48 7.58
N GLY A 55 4.28 0.46 6.75
CA GLY A 55 5.27 -0.63 6.71
C GLY A 55 4.66 -1.96 6.24
N ARG A 56 3.50 -1.91 5.58
CA ARG A 56 2.80 -3.09 5.06
C ARG A 56 3.16 -3.25 3.60
N VAL A 57 4.00 -4.25 3.31
CA VAL A 57 4.01 -4.87 1.98
C VAL A 57 2.73 -5.68 1.93
N GLY A 58 1.77 -5.32 1.06
CA GLY A 58 0.37 -5.78 1.15
C GLY A 58 0.15 -7.29 1.40
N GLU A 59 -1.05 -7.65 1.87
CA GLU A 59 -1.62 -8.98 2.14
C GLU A 59 -1.61 -9.86 0.88
N GLY A 60 -0.41 -10.20 0.42
CA GLY A 60 -0.21 -10.84 -0.87
C GLY A 60 1.24 -10.86 -1.32
N ALA A 61 2.09 -9.94 -0.84
CA ALA A 61 3.48 -9.85 -1.24
C ALA A 61 4.27 -11.14 -0.95
N GLU A 62 4.08 -11.72 0.24
CA GLU A 62 4.72 -12.98 0.60
C GLU A 62 4.25 -14.13 -0.31
N ARG A 63 2.93 -14.28 -0.48
CA ARG A 63 2.34 -15.31 -1.35
C ARG A 63 2.78 -15.15 -2.81
N TYR A 64 2.87 -13.91 -3.29
CA TYR A 64 3.34 -13.56 -4.62
C TYR A 64 4.80 -13.97 -4.79
N MET A 65 5.68 -13.64 -3.85
CA MET A 65 7.09 -14.04 -3.87
C MET A 65 7.26 -15.56 -3.79
N GLN A 66 6.45 -16.25 -2.98
CA GLN A 66 6.45 -17.72 -2.91
C GLN A 66 6.05 -18.35 -4.25
N SER A 67 5.07 -17.77 -4.95
CA SER A 67 4.58 -18.28 -6.24
C SER A 67 5.41 -17.82 -7.45
N ASN A 68 6.26 -16.79 -7.28
CA ASN A 68 7.06 -16.18 -8.33
C ASN A 68 8.51 -16.01 -7.85
N PRO A 69 9.37 -17.04 -7.96
CA PRO A 69 10.73 -17.01 -7.42
C PRO A 69 11.58 -15.83 -7.92
N THR A 70 11.38 -15.39 -9.16
CA THR A 70 12.05 -14.22 -9.75
C THR A 70 11.75 -12.93 -8.99
N ALA A 71 10.54 -12.77 -8.45
CA ALA A 71 10.18 -11.60 -7.65
C ALA A 71 11.01 -11.54 -6.36
N GLY A 72 11.17 -12.68 -5.68
CA GLY A 72 12.02 -12.78 -4.49
C GLY A 72 13.50 -12.51 -4.80
N VAL A 73 14.01 -12.99 -5.94
CA VAL A 73 15.39 -12.68 -6.39
C VAL A 73 15.56 -11.19 -6.67
N LEU A 74 14.59 -10.56 -7.35
CA LEU A 74 14.62 -9.12 -7.63
C LEU A 74 14.67 -8.31 -6.33
N PHE A 75 13.74 -8.59 -5.41
CA PHE A 75 13.69 -7.91 -4.11
C PHE A 75 15.02 -8.03 -3.37
N ARG A 76 15.60 -9.24 -3.30
CA ARG A 76 16.90 -9.47 -2.66
C ARG A 76 18.01 -8.65 -3.33
N ARG A 77 18.09 -8.65 -4.67
CA ARG A 77 19.12 -7.90 -5.42
C ARG A 77 19.03 -6.40 -5.17
N VAL A 78 17.81 -5.86 -5.18
CA VAL A 78 17.54 -4.45 -4.91
C VAL A 78 17.94 -4.09 -3.47
N SER A 79 17.58 -4.95 -2.52
CA SER A 79 17.91 -4.80 -1.10
C SER A 79 19.43 -4.88 -0.84
N ASP A 80 20.11 -5.90 -1.36
CA ASP A 80 21.55 -6.12 -1.18
C ASP A 80 22.39 -4.98 -1.76
N ALA A 81 21.93 -4.37 -2.86
CA ALA A 81 22.57 -3.23 -3.49
C ALA A 81 22.26 -1.89 -2.80
N GLY A 82 21.34 -1.87 -1.83
CA GLY A 82 20.99 -0.68 -1.06
C GLY A 82 20.40 0.45 -1.92
N LEU A 83 19.57 0.12 -2.91
CA LEU A 83 18.97 1.12 -3.79
C LEU A 83 18.16 2.14 -3.00
N GLY A 84 18.43 3.42 -3.26
CA GLY A 84 17.69 4.53 -2.66
C GLY A 84 16.43 4.89 -3.45
N GLU A 85 15.64 5.80 -2.88
CA GLU A 85 14.35 6.26 -3.43
C GLU A 85 14.40 6.60 -4.93
N ARG A 86 15.47 7.27 -5.38
CA ARG A 86 15.63 7.64 -6.79
C ARG A 86 15.69 6.43 -7.71
N ASP A 87 16.48 5.42 -7.34
CA ASP A 87 16.67 4.22 -8.15
C ASP A 87 15.43 3.33 -8.09
N LEU A 88 14.81 3.21 -6.91
CA LEU A 88 13.55 2.50 -6.72
C LEU A 88 12.43 3.10 -7.56
N LYS A 89 12.30 4.43 -7.59
CA LYS A 89 11.32 5.12 -8.43
C LYS A 89 11.55 4.83 -9.91
N HIS A 90 12.80 4.81 -10.37
CA HIS A 90 13.10 4.48 -11.75
C HIS A 90 12.68 3.04 -12.11
N LEU A 91 12.93 2.08 -11.21
CA LEU A 91 12.49 0.70 -11.39
C LEU A 91 10.97 0.58 -11.42
N LEU A 92 10.26 1.32 -10.55
CA LEU A 92 8.80 1.36 -10.53
C LEU A 92 8.24 1.88 -11.87
N GLU A 93 8.77 3.00 -12.38
CA GLU A 93 8.37 3.57 -13.67
C GLU A 93 8.60 2.57 -14.83
N GLN A 94 9.66 1.75 -14.77
CA GLN A 94 9.89 0.70 -15.75
C GLN A 94 8.86 -0.43 -15.64
N ALA A 95 8.50 -0.85 -14.42
CA ALA A 95 7.48 -1.85 -14.19
C ALA A 95 6.09 -1.38 -14.69
N GLU A 96 5.71 -0.14 -14.40
CA GLU A 96 4.46 0.47 -14.89
C GLU A 96 4.36 0.49 -16.41
N LYS A 97 5.46 0.80 -17.11
CA LYS A 97 5.51 0.74 -18.58
C LYS A 97 5.24 -0.67 -19.12
N ILE A 98 5.71 -1.71 -18.41
CA ILE A 98 5.46 -3.10 -18.80
C ILE A 98 3.99 -3.47 -18.56
N ILE A 99 3.43 -3.08 -17.41
CA ILE A 99 2.02 -3.30 -17.06
C ILE A 99 1.11 -2.64 -18.10
N ASN A 100 1.30 -1.34 -18.36
CA ASN A 100 0.50 -0.59 -19.31
C ASN A 100 0.58 -1.17 -20.74
N LYS A 101 1.77 -1.63 -21.18
CA LYS A 101 1.89 -2.29 -22.49
C LYS A 101 1.12 -3.60 -22.58
N ARG A 102 1.06 -4.36 -21.48
CA ARG A 102 0.32 -5.63 -21.43
C ARG A 102 -1.19 -5.37 -21.52
N ASP A 103 -1.68 -4.37 -20.81
CA ASP A 103 -3.11 -4.04 -20.78
C ASP A 103 -3.62 -3.46 -22.11
N GLN A 104 -2.76 -2.76 -22.85
CA GLN A 104 -3.06 -2.23 -24.18
C GLN A 104 -2.93 -3.27 -25.31
N GLY A 105 -2.32 -4.43 -25.03
CA GLY A 105 -2.04 -5.48 -26.01
C GLY A 105 -3.06 -6.64 -26.06
N THR A 106 -4.05 -6.67 -25.16
CA THR A 106 -5.10 -7.70 -25.10
C THR A 106 -6.28 -7.47 -26.07
N GLY A 107 -6.06 -6.70 -27.14
CA GLY A 107 -7.07 -6.34 -28.14
C GLY A 107 -6.93 -7.03 -29.50
N GLU A 108 -6.08 -8.05 -29.65
CA GLU A 108 -5.93 -8.85 -30.88
C GLU A 108 -6.32 -10.32 -30.68
#